data_AF-A0A7C4A9Z6-F1
#
_entry.id   AF-A0A7C4A9Z6-F1
#
_cell.length_a   1.000
_cell.length_b   1.000
_cell.length_c   1.000
_cell.angle_alpha   90.00
_cell.angle_beta   90.00
_cell.angle_gamma   90.00
#
_symmetry.space_group_name_H-M   'P 1'
#
loop_
_entity.id
_entity.type
_entity.pdbx_description
1 polymer ?
#
loop_
_entity_poly.entity_id
_entity_poly.type
_entity_poly.pdbx_seq_one_letter_code
_entity_poly.pdbx_strand_id
1 'polypeptide(L)'
;MLGSMRRPPGPSGRPRAGYRRPGRVATPARRRARTPHDRRLPLALGPGSRHNGVMNTALREILDLTKDLIRFHSTAGDQPGRTACADFIADWLTREGLDFQRVTHQGVDSLLALPGPGRCKVLLMAHFDVVDGPVALFTPREADGRLHGRGAIDDKYAVALAMVLAKRQKALGLGAQGPLGILLSGDEEVGGRNGAQVALAHVRADYCIALDGGNPTSLITKEKGVLRLKLIAQGKAAHGARPWLGVNAIELLAADLAAVRALFTAHAPDHWHRTLNIGTISGGTVVNMVPARAEALLDIRYTEADDPDALLEAVRGAAKGQVELVRRDS
;
A
#
# COMPACT_ATOMS: atom_id res chain seq x y z
N MET A 1 0.99 -59.86 60.01
CA MET A 1 2.27 -60.45 60.45
C MET A 1 3.40 -59.55 59.99
N LEU A 2 4.26 -59.14 60.94
CA LEU A 2 5.70 -58.80 60.88
C LEU A 2 6.28 -58.37 59.51
N GLY A 3 6.99 -57.24 59.32
CA GLY A 3 7.78 -56.41 60.23
C GLY A 3 9.28 -56.45 59.82
N SER A 4 9.86 -55.31 59.44
CA SER A 4 11.28 -54.92 59.69
C SER A 4 11.49 -53.48 59.19
N MET A 5 11.74 -52.49 60.06
CA MET A 5 13.05 -52.04 60.59
C MET A 5 14.05 -51.67 59.48
N ARG A 6 14.83 -50.57 59.50
CA ARG A 6 15.09 -49.42 60.39
C ARG A 6 15.96 -48.45 59.55
N ARG A 7 15.89 -47.15 59.83
CA ARG A 7 16.75 -46.08 59.25
C ARG A 7 18.17 -46.05 59.84
N PRO A 8 19.10 -45.38 59.16
CA PRO A 8 20.01 -44.40 59.80
C PRO A 8 19.93 -42.99 59.14
N PRO A 9 20.57 -41.95 59.72
CA PRO A 9 20.03 -40.58 59.78
C PRO A 9 20.74 -39.52 58.91
N GLY A 10 20.10 -38.35 58.78
CA GLY A 10 20.65 -37.09 58.22
C GLY A 10 21.68 -36.39 59.14
N PRO A 11 22.18 -35.19 58.80
CA PRO A 11 21.43 -33.93 58.97
C PRO A 11 21.74 -32.94 57.80
N SER A 12 21.34 -31.67 57.69
CA SER A 12 21.02 -30.60 58.65
C SER A 12 20.44 -29.40 57.87
N GLY A 13 19.46 -28.70 58.43
CA GLY A 13 19.04 -27.39 57.89
C GLY A 13 17.71 -26.86 58.45
N ARG A 14 17.71 -26.50 59.74
CA ARG A 14 16.63 -25.82 60.49
C ARG A 14 16.46 -24.34 60.06
N PRO A 15 15.53 -23.54 60.65
CA PRO A 15 14.11 -23.78 60.92
C PRO A 15 13.19 -22.61 60.44
N ARG A 16 11.88 -22.87 60.40
CA ARG A 16 10.81 -21.86 60.27
C ARG A 16 10.68 -21.01 61.54
N ALA A 17 10.38 -19.73 61.38
CA ALA A 17 9.78 -18.88 62.40
C ALA A 17 8.49 -18.24 61.86
N GLY A 18 7.44 -18.27 62.68
CA GLY A 18 6.07 -17.88 62.33
C GLY A 18 5.86 -16.37 62.23
N TYR A 19 4.89 -15.99 61.41
CA TYR A 19 4.54 -14.60 61.14
C TYR A 19 3.31 -14.21 61.99
N ARG A 20 3.54 -13.34 62.98
CA ARG A 20 2.50 -12.57 63.68
C ARG A 20 2.23 -11.28 62.91
N ARG A 21 0.95 -10.93 62.74
CA ARG A 21 0.50 -9.62 62.22
C ARG A 21 0.94 -8.48 63.14
N PRO A 22 1.28 -7.31 62.56
CA PRO A 22 0.77 -6.08 63.14
C PRO A 22 0.35 -5.01 62.11
N GLY A 23 -0.58 -4.15 62.54
CA GLY A 23 -0.54 -2.72 62.24
C GLY A 23 -1.36 -2.21 61.06
N ARG A 24 -2.54 -1.66 61.35
CA ARG A 24 -3.17 -0.62 60.53
C ARG A 24 -2.23 0.59 60.48
N VAL A 25 -1.85 1.01 59.27
CA VAL A 25 -1.23 2.31 59.02
C VAL A 25 -2.10 3.05 58.02
N ALA A 26 -2.40 4.30 58.37
CA ALA A 26 -3.29 5.21 57.65
C ALA A 26 -2.79 5.53 56.23
N THR A 27 -3.74 5.58 55.30
CA THR A 27 -3.57 6.05 53.92
C THR A 27 -3.28 7.56 53.90
N PRO A 28 -2.18 8.02 53.27
CA PRO A 28 -2.06 9.42 52.89
C PRO A 28 -2.88 9.66 51.62
N ALA A 29 -3.68 10.73 51.65
CA ALA A 29 -4.47 11.20 50.53
C ALA A 29 -3.60 11.38 49.28
N ARG A 30 -4.00 10.74 48.17
CA ARG A 30 -3.42 10.99 46.84
C ARG A 30 -3.67 12.45 46.47
N ARG A 31 -2.64 13.29 46.58
CA ARG A 31 -2.54 14.55 45.83
C ARG A 31 -2.69 14.20 44.35
N ARG A 32 -3.75 14.68 43.70
CA ARG A 32 -3.87 14.69 42.25
C ARG A 32 -2.68 15.47 41.69
N ALA A 33 -1.73 14.75 41.08
CA ALA A 33 -0.73 15.35 40.23
C ALA A 33 -1.46 15.97 39.03
N ARG A 34 -1.37 17.30 38.92
CA ARG A 34 -1.79 18.05 37.74
C ARG A 34 -0.89 17.61 36.59
N THR A 35 -1.49 17.08 35.53
CA THR A 35 -0.83 16.82 34.25
C THR A 35 -0.31 18.14 33.67
N PRO A 36 0.96 18.22 33.21
CA PRO A 36 1.44 19.39 32.52
C PRO A 36 0.85 19.42 31.10
N HIS A 37 0.03 20.44 30.86
CA HIS A 37 -0.29 21.08 29.59
C HIS A 37 -0.31 20.22 28.31
N ASP A 38 -1.54 19.88 27.94
CA ASP A 38 -2.06 19.83 26.58
C ASP A 38 -1.58 21.06 25.78
N ARG A 39 -0.42 20.99 25.11
CA ARG A 39 -0.06 21.92 24.03
C ARG A 39 -0.79 21.46 22.77
N ARG A 40 -2.10 21.68 22.74
CA ARG A 40 -2.81 21.85 21.46
C ARG A 40 -2.19 23.06 20.80
N LEU A 41 -1.47 22.84 19.70
CA LEU A 41 -1.19 23.90 18.74
C LEU A 41 -2.55 24.48 18.33
N PRO A 42 -2.83 25.77 18.59
CA PRO A 42 -4.05 26.36 18.09
C PRO A 42 -3.89 26.50 16.58
N LEU A 43 -4.52 25.60 15.81
CA LEU A 43 -4.88 25.88 14.42
C LEU A 43 -6.07 26.86 14.42
N ALA A 44 -5.88 28.03 15.03
CA ALA A 44 -6.78 29.15 14.88
C ALA A 44 -6.22 30.00 13.74
N LEU A 45 -6.63 29.68 12.51
CA LEU A 45 -6.56 30.63 11.41
C LEU A 45 -7.49 31.80 11.77
N GLY A 46 -6.94 32.82 12.41
CA GLY A 46 -7.63 34.10 12.59
C GLY A 46 -7.97 34.72 11.23
N PRO A 47 -9.03 35.54 11.12
CA PRO A 47 -9.43 36.13 9.85
C PRO A 47 -8.45 37.26 9.45
N GLY A 48 -7.32 36.87 8.87
CA GLY A 48 -6.42 37.76 8.14
C GLY A 48 -6.79 37.76 6.66
N SER A 49 -7.44 38.83 6.19
CA SER A 49 -8.05 38.96 4.86
C SER A 49 -7.11 38.77 3.66
N ARG A 50 -5.79 38.84 3.84
CA ARG A 50 -4.80 38.54 2.78
C ARG A 50 -4.39 37.08 2.70
N HIS A 51 -4.34 36.36 3.84
CA HIS A 51 -3.95 34.94 3.86
C HIS A 51 -5.08 34.04 3.34
N ASN A 52 -6.33 34.37 3.68
CA ASN A 52 -7.50 33.65 3.16
C ASN A 52 -7.67 33.82 1.64
N GLY A 53 -7.35 35.01 1.09
CA GLY A 53 -7.40 35.26 -0.35
C GLY A 53 -6.40 34.40 -1.14
N VAL A 54 -5.15 34.31 -0.65
CA VAL A 54 -4.08 33.53 -1.30
C VAL A 54 -4.26 32.01 -1.13
N MET A 55 -4.78 31.55 0.02
CA MET A 55 -5.16 30.13 0.17
C MET A 55 -6.32 29.75 -0.76
N ASN A 56 -7.31 30.63 -0.94
CA ASN A 56 -8.42 30.38 -1.86
C ASN A 56 -7.97 30.33 -3.32
N THR A 57 -7.02 31.16 -3.74
CA THR A 57 -6.50 31.09 -5.12
C THR A 57 -5.66 29.85 -5.37
N ALA A 58 -4.77 29.46 -4.44
CA ALA A 58 -3.99 28.23 -4.58
C ALA A 58 -4.88 26.97 -4.56
N LEU A 59 -5.88 26.92 -3.67
CA LEU A 59 -6.83 25.81 -3.63
C LEU A 59 -7.63 25.71 -4.93
N ARG A 60 -8.05 26.85 -5.50
CA ARG A 60 -8.75 26.86 -6.78
C ARG A 60 -7.87 26.40 -7.93
N GLU A 61 -6.62 26.84 -7.96
CA GLU A 61 -5.64 26.39 -8.96
C GLU A 61 -5.41 24.88 -8.89
N ILE A 62 -5.25 24.31 -7.69
CA ILE A 62 -5.13 22.86 -7.50
C ILE A 62 -6.38 22.15 -8.01
N LEU A 63 -7.57 22.64 -7.65
CA LEU A 63 -8.84 22.06 -8.08
C LEU A 63 -9.00 22.07 -9.60
N ASP A 64 -8.68 23.19 -10.26
CA ASP A 64 -8.81 23.31 -11.72
C ASP A 64 -7.75 22.46 -12.44
N LEU A 65 -6.51 22.45 -11.96
CA LEU A 65 -5.46 21.58 -12.51
C LEU A 65 -5.80 20.09 -12.33
N THR A 66 -6.40 19.71 -11.20
CA THR A 66 -6.87 18.33 -10.97
C THR A 66 -7.94 17.95 -12.00
N LYS A 67 -8.87 18.85 -12.33
CA LYS A 67 -9.88 18.61 -13.36
C LYS A 67 -9.25 18.42 -14.74
N ASP A 68 -8.29 19.26 -15.09
CA ASP A 68 -7.60 19.14 -16.38
C ASP A 68 -6.88 17.80 -16.48
N LEU A 69 -6.19 17.38 -15.42
CA LEU A 69 -5.56 16.07 -15.34
C LEU A 69 -6.60 14.94 -15.46
N ILE A 70 -7.75 15.02 -14.78
CA ILE A 70 -8.82 13.98 -14.84
C ILE A 70 -9.28 13.71 -16.27
N ARG A 71 -9.23 14.71 -17.18
CA ARG A 71 -9.68 14.55 -18.57
C ARG A 71 -8.81 13.61 -19.39
N PHE A 72 -7.58 13.34 -18.97
CA PHE A 72 -6.71 12.39 -19.64
C PHE A 72 -7.08 10.96 -19.26
N HIS A 73 -7.30 10.12 -20.27
CA HIS A 73 -7.50 8.68 -20.13
C HIS A 73 -6.16 7.96 -19.89
N SER A 74 -5.48 8.28 -18.80
CA SER A 74 -4.15 7.74 -18.47
C SER A 74 -4.21 6.36 -17.80
N THR A 75 -4.97 5.41 -18.35
CA THR A 75 -5.02 4.04 -17.80
C THR A 75 -3.84 3.20 -18.27
N ALA A 76 -3.52 2.12 -17.55
CA ALA A 76 -2.41 1.25 -17.90
C ALA A 76 -2.50 0.65 -19.32
N GLY A 77 -3.72 0.45 -19.82
CA GLY A 77 -3.98 -0.04 -21.17
C GLY A 77 -3.93 1.03 -22.27
N ASP A 78 -3.89 2.33 -21.92
CA ASP A 78 -3.92 3.45 -22.86
C ASP A 78 -2.59 4.23 -22.84
N GLN A 79 -1.60 3.71 -23.57
CA GLN A 79 -0.30 4.35 -23.71
C GLN A 79 -0.39 5.80 -24.25
N PRO A 80 -1.12 6.08 -25.35
CA PRO A 80 -1.31 7.46 -25.81
C PRO A 80 -1.91 8.38 -24.74
N GLY A 81 -2.92 7.92 -24.00
CA GLY A 81 -3.54 8.69 -22.92
C GLY A 81 -2.58 9.02 -21.78
N ARG A 82 -1.72 8.07 -21.38
CA ARG A 82 -0.65 8.30 -20.39
C ARG A 82 0.40 9.29 -20.88
N THR A 83 0.87 9.14 -22.11
CA THR A 83 1.85 10.06 -22.72
C THR A 83 1.27 11.47 -22.84
N ALA A 84 0.01 11.62 -23.26
CA ALA A 84 -0.64 12.93 -23.34
C ALA A 84 -0.79 13.61 -21.97
N CYS A 85 -1.06 12.84 -20.91
CA CYS A 85 -1.07 13.36 -19.54
C CYS A 85 0.33 13.83 -19.10
N ALA A 86 1.37 13.04 -19.40
CA ALA A 86 2.76 13.40 -19.13
C ALA A 86 3.20 14.66 -19.89
N ASP A 87 2.80 14.79 -21.15
CA ASP A 87 3.07 15.96 -21.99
C ASP A 87 2.39 17.21 -21.40
N PHE A 88 1.13 17.11 -20.97
CA PHE A 88 0.43 18.20 -20.30
C PHE A 88 1.15 18.66 -19.02
N ILE A 89 1.64 17.72 -18.20
CA ILE A 89 2.42 18.03 -16.99
C ILE A 89 3.73 18.73 -17.37
N ALA A 90 4.46 18.22 -18.36
CA ALA A 90 5.71 18.80 -18.86
C ALA A 90 5.51 20.22 -19.39
N ASP A 91 4.45 20.45 -20.16
CA ASP A 91 4.08 21.77 -20.69
C ASP A 91 3.70 22.74 -19.57
N TRP A 92 3.00 22.27 -18.54
CA TRP A 92 2.69 23.08 -17.38
C TRP A 92 3.95 23.48 -16.63
N LEU A 93 4.85 22.53 -16.33
CA LEU A 93 6.13 22.80 -15.66
C LEU A 93 6.96 23.82 -16.46
N THR A 94 7.02 23.65 -17.78
CA THR A 94 7.71 24.56 -18.70
C THR A 94 7.12 25.97 -18.66
N ARG A 95 5.79 26.11 -18.74
CA ARG A 95 5.10 27.42 -18.70
C ARG A 95 5.32 28.15 -17.38
N GLU A 96 5.42 27.43 -16.27
CA GLU A 96 5.74 27.98 -14.95
C GLU A 96 7.26 28.18 -14.75
N GLY A 97 8.06 27.81 -15.76
CA GLY A 97 9.52 27.89 -15.80
C GLY A 97 10.22 27.03 -14.75
N LEU A 98 9.61 25.91 -14.36
CA LEU A 98 10.23 24.94 -13.47
C LEU A 98 11.13 24.03 -14.31
N ASP A 99 12.40 23.92 -13.93
CA ASP A 99 13.31 22.94 -14.53
C ASP A 99 12.89 21.54 -14.10
N PHE A 100 12.83 20.61 -15.06
CA PHE A 100 12.50 19.22 -14.80
C PHE A 100 13.22 18.28 -15.75
N GLN A 101 13.32 17.02 -15.33
CA GLN A 101 13.80 15.91 -16.13
C GLN A 101 12.62 14.98 -16.42
N ARG A 102 12.42 14.61 -17.69
CA ARG A 102 11.57 13.49 -18.07
C ARG A 102 12.43 12.22 -18.15
N VAL A 103 12.04 11.21 -17.39
CA VAL A 103 12.66 9.87 -17.40
C VAL A 103 11.65 8.93 -18.05
N THR A 104 12.00 8.36 -19.20
CA THR A 104 11.13 7.42 -19.93
C THR A 104 11.79 6.05 -19.96
N HIS A 105 11.09 5.02 -19.49
CA HIS A 105 11.57 3.65 -19.51
C HIS A 105 10.44 2.70 -19.94
N GLN A 106 10.70 1.86 -20.95
CA GLN A 106 9.71 0.91 -21.50
C GLN A 106 8.35 1.56 -21.84
N GLY A 107 8.39 2.82 -22.34
CA GLY A 107 7.19 3.60 -22.67
C GLY A 107 6.50 4.27 -21.48
N VAL A 108 6.93 4.04 -20.23
CA VAL A 108 6.39 4.75 -19.06
C VAL A 108 7.19 6.02 -18.82
N ASP A 109 6.47 7.14 -18.65
CA ASP A 109 7.05 8.45 -18.35
C ASP A 109 7.04 8.73 -16.84
N SER A 110 8.08 9.41 -16.37
CA SER A 110 8.15 10.03 -15.05
C SER A 110 8.74 11.43 -15.15
N LEU A 111 8.17 12.38 -14.43
CA LEU A 111 8.57 13.79 -14.45
C LEU A 111 9.16 14.14 -13.08
N LEU A 112 10.41 14.59 -13.08
CA LEU A 112 11.19 14.88 -11.87
C LEU A 112 11.60 16.36 -11.89
N ALA A 113 11.00 17.17 -11.01
CA ALA A 113 11.34 18.58 -10.85
C ALA A 113 11.99 18.81 -9.49
N LEU A 114 13.26 19.22 -9.48
CA LEU A 114 14.07 19.35 -8.27
C LEU A 114 14.51 20.81 -8.07
N PRO A 115 14.68 21.26 -6.82
CA PRO A 115 15.17 22.61 -6.55
C PRO A 115 16.63 22.75 -6.96
N GLY A 116 17.43 21.70 -6.81
CA GLY A 116 18.82 21.64 -7.24
C GLY A 116 19.19 20.30 -7.89
N PRO A 117 20.40 20.19 -8.46
CA PRO A 117 20.80 19.02 -9.24
C PRO A 117 20.77 17.72 -8.43
N GLY A 118 19.90 16.79 -8.82
CA GLY A 118 19.82 15.43 -8.28
C GLY A 118 19.53 15.32 -6.78
N ARG A 119 19.13 16.41 -6.11
CA ARG A 119 18.87 16.41 -4.66
C ARG A 119 17.72 17.32 -4.25
N CYS A 120 16.96 16.90 -3.25
CA CYS A 120 16.02 17.73 -2.50
C CYS A 120 16.02 17.35 -1.02
N LYS A 121 15.40 18.19 -0.16
CA LYS A 121 15.21 17.83 1.25
C LYS A 121 13.98 16.94 1.41
N VAL A 122 12.88 17.33 0.79
CA VAL A 122 11.61 16.59 0.80
C VAL A 122 11.19 16.33 -0.63
N LEU A 123 11.08 15.05 -1.00
CA LEU A 123 10.49 14.63 -2.26
C LEU A 123 9.01 14.37 -2.06
N LEU A 124 8.16 15.03 -2.84
CA LEU A 124 6.74 14.69 -2.95
C LEU A 124 6.57 13.75 -4.15
N MET A 125 6.06 12.56 -3.92
CA MET A 125 5.82 11.57 -4.95
C MET A 125 4.31 11.37 -5.15
N ALA A 126 3.88 11.37 -6.39
CA ALA A 126 2.49 11.17 -6.80
C ALA A 126 2.46 10.46 -8.17
N HIS A 127 1.30 9.97 -8.58
CA HIS A 127 1.18 9.34 -9.90
C HIS A 127 0.00 9.88 -10.73
N PHE A 128 0.16 9.83 -12.05
CA PHE A 128 -0.81 10.36 -12.99
C PHE A 128 -1.50 9.29 -13.83
N ASP A 129 -1.07 8.03 -13.73
CA ASP A 129 -1.84 6.89 -14.21
C ASP A 129 -2.99 6.56 -13.26
N VAL A 130 -4.01 5.90 -13.78
CA VAL A 130 -5.24 5.59 -13.04
C VAL A 130 -5.78 4.22 -13.45
N VAL A 131 -6.44 3.49 -12.55
CA VAL A 131 -7.18 2.28 -12.97
C VAL A 131 -8.31 2.58 -13.98
N ASP A 132 -8.72 1.54 -14.69
CA ASP A 132 -9.84 1.60 -15.63
C ASP A 132 -11.15 2.09 -14.97
N GLY A 133 -12.03 2.66 -15.81
CA GLY A 133 -13.34 3.11 -15.37
C GLY A 133 -14.21 3.59 -16.54
N PRO A 134 -15.52 3.79 -16.31
CA PRO A 134 -16.42 4.34 -17.31
C PRO A 134 -15.91 5.69 -17.86
N VAL A 135 -16.03 5.90 -19.17
CA VAL A 135 -15.62 7.14 -19.87
C VAL A 135 -16.19 8.41 -19.20
N ALA A 136 -17.41 8.34 -18.67
CA ALA A 136 -18.04 9.46 -17.97
C ALA A 136 -17.24 9.97 -16.76
N LEU A 137 -16.42 9.13 -16.12
CA LEU A 137 -15.58 9.52 -14.97
C LEU A 137 -14.39 10.41 -15.37
N PHE A 138 -14.05 10.51 -16.65
CA PHE A 138 -13.04 11.44 -17.18
C PHE A 138 -13.62 12.83 -17.49
N THR A 139 -14.91 13.04 -17.21
CA THR A 139 -15.53 14.36 -17.18
C THR A 139 -15.69 14.79 -15.72
N PRO A 140 -14.76 15.59 -15.16
CA PRO A 140 -14.79 15.94 -13.76
C PRO A 140 -16.00 16.80 -13.41
N ARG A 141 -16.61 16.53 -12.25
CA ARG A 141 -17.81 17.23 -11.77
C ARG A 141 -17.63 17.67 -10.32
N GLU A 142 -17.86 18.96 -10.05
CA GLU A 142 -18.02 19.46 -8.68
C GLU A 142 -19.48 19.25 -8.24
N ALA A 143 -19.68 18.55 -7.12
CA ALA A 143 -20.99 18.36 -6.52
C ALA A 143 -20.88 18.05 -5.03
N ASP A 144 -21.78 18.63 -4.22
CA ASP A 144 -21.88 18.38 -2.78
C ASP A 144 -20.55 18.62 -2.04
N GLY A 145 -19.82 19.67 -2.44
CA GLY A 145 -18.52 20.01 -1.87
C GLY A 145 -17.39 19.03 -2.20
N ARG A 146 -17.57 18.19 -3.23
CA ARG A 146 -16.58 17.19 -3.67
C ARG A 146 -16.29 17.32 -5.17
N LEU A 147 -15.07 16.99 -5.55
CA LEU A 147 -14.69 16.73 -6.93
C LEU A 147 -14.90 15.24 -7.23
N HIS A 148 -15.67 14.95 -8.27
CA HIS A 148 -15.93 13.59 -8.75
C HIS A 148 -15.22 13.40 -10.09
N GLY A 149 -14.48 12.30 -10.22
CA GLY A 149 -13.81 11.88 -11.44
C GLY A 149 -12.75 10.80 -11.18
N ARG A 150 -12.38 10.03 -12.21
CA ARG A 150 -11.29 9.06 -12.12
C ARG A 150 -9.96 9.81 -11.97
N GLY A 151 -9.22 9.55 -10.90
CA GLY A 151 -8.05 10.35 -10.55
C GLY A 151 -8.29 11.39 -9.45
N ALA A 152 -9.55 11.68 -9.08
CA ALA A 152 -9.83 12.78 -8.16
C ALA A 152 -9.28 12.58 -6.75
N ILE A 153 -9.15 11.34 -6.29
CA ILE A 153 -8.57 10.97 -4.99
C ILE A 153 -7.29 10.14 -5.12
N ASP A 154 -7.08 9.55 -6.28
CA ASP A 154 -6.05 8.55 -6.55
C ASP A 154 -5.70 8.63 -8.04
N ASP A 155 -4.68 9.41 -8.43
CA ASP A 155 -3.90 10.31 -7.54
C ASP A 155 -3.63 11.71 -8.16
N LYS A 156 -4.46 12.10 -9.13
CA LYS A 156 -4.28 13.35 -9.89
C LYS A 156 -4.40 14.62 -9.04
N TYR A 157 -5.09 14.56 -7.89
CA TYR A 157 -5.12 15.71 -6.97
C TYR A 157 -3.75 15.96 -6.32
N ALA A 158 -3.00 14.90 -6.00
CA ALA A 158 -1.68 15.02 -5.41
C ALA A 158 -0.65 15.49 -6.45
N VAL A 159 -0.79 15.05 -7.70
CA VAL A 159 -0.03 15.58 -8.84
C VAL A 159 -0.22 17.10 -8.94
N ALA A 160 -1.48 17.56 -8.98
CA ALA A 160 -1.81 18.98 -9.03
C ALA A 160 -1.27 19.75 -7.81
N LEU A 161 -1.44 19.20 -6.61
CA LEU A 161 -0.92 19.77 -5.36
C LEU A 161 0.61 19.93 -5.41
N ALA A 162 1.34 18.89 -5.80
CA ALA A 162 2.80 18.90 -5.88
C ALA A 162 3.30 19.94 -6.89
N MET A 163 2.67 20.01 -8.08
CA MET A 163 2.97 21.01 -9.11
C MET A 163 2.78 22.45 -8.59
N VAL A 164 1.63 22.74 -7.95
CA VAL A 164 1.34 24.06 -7.39
C VAL A 164 2.31 24.41 -6.25
N LEU A 165 2.67 23.46 -5.39
CA LEU A 165 3.66 23.68 -4.34
C LEU A 165 5.06 24.00 -4.90
N ALA A 166 5.49 23.29 -5.95
CA ALA A 166 6.75 23.57 -6.64
C ALA A 166 6.77 24.98 -7.25
N LYS A 167 5.69 25.38 -7.94
CA LYS A 167 5.50 26.74 -8.47
C LYS A 167 5.57 27.80 -7.36
N ARG A 168 4.88 27.58 -6.23
CA ARG A 168 4.89 28.52 -5.11
C ARG A 168 6.27 28.63 -4.46
N GLN A 169 6.99 27.51 -4.30
CA GLN A 169 8.38 27.53 -3.84
C GLN A 169 9.27 28.38 -4.74
N LYS A 170 9.12 28.26 -6.07
CA LYS A 170 9.84 29.10 -7.03
C LYS A 170 9.46 30.59 -6.88
N ALA A 171 8.17 30.90 -6.75
CA ALA A 171 7.69 32.28 -6.59
C ALA A 171 8.20 32.96 -5.31
N LEU A 172 8.56 32.18 -4.28
CA LEU A 172 9.22 32.68 -3.07
C LEU A 172 10.72 32.97 -3.26
N GLY A 173 11.28 32.74 -4.46
CA GLY A 173 12.67 33.02 -4.77
C GLY A 173 13.66 32.07 -4.09
N LEU A 174 13.21 30.89 -3.64
CA LEU A 174 14.05 29.96 -2.89
C LEU A 174 15.10 29.25 -3.77
N GLY A 175 14.89 29.19 -5.08
CA GLY A 175 15.81 28.55 -6.04
C GLY A 175 16.27 27.17 -5.57
N ALA A 176 17.58 26.91 -5.68
CA ALA A 176 18.20 25.67 -5.21
C ALA A 176 18.24 25.47 -3.69
N GLN A 177 17.86 26.48 -2.90
CA GLN A 177 17.70 26.36 -1.45
C GLN A 177 16.29 25.89 -1.05
N GLY A 178 15.36 25.80 -2.01
CA GLY A 178 14.03 25.27 -1.79
C GLY A 178 14.06 23.83 -1.26
N PRO A 179 13.22 23.47 -0.27
CA PRO A 179 13.22 22.12 0.29
C PRO A 179 12.56 21.07 -0.62
N LEU A 180 11.58 21.47 -1.45
CA LEU A 180 10.69 20.55 -2.16
C LEU A 180 11.26 20.14 -3.53
N GLY A 181 11.30 18.85 -3.79
CA GLY A 181 11.31 18.27 -5.13
C GLY A 181 10.01 17.49 -5.38
N ILE A 182 9.67 17.24 -6.64
CA ILE A 182 8.49 16.45 -7.03
C ILE A 182 8.87 15.33 -8.01
N LEU A 183 8.30 14.14 -7.82
CA LEU A 183 8.38 13.01 -8.75
C LEU A 183 6.97 12.56 -9.10
N LEU A 184 6.63 12.59 -10.40
CA LEU A 184 5.31 12.26 -10.91
C LEU A 184 5.44 11.07 -11.86
N SER A 185 4.97 9.87 -11.48
CA SER A 185 5.11 8.63 -12.26
C SER A 185 3.82 8.21 -12.98
N GLY A 186 3.94 7.37 -14.01
CA GLY A 186 2.81 6.94 -14.85
C GLY A 186 2.54 5.43 -14.88
N ASP A 187 2.94 4.68 -13.86
CA ASP A 187 2.68 3.23 -13.76
C ASP A 187 2.51 2.70 -12.33
N GLU A 188 2.12 3.53 -11.37
CA GLU A 188 1.95 3.12 -9.96
C GLU A 188 0.95 1.95 -9.86
N GLU A 189 -0.20 2.07 -10.55
CA GLU A 189 -1.32 1.14 -10.44
C GLU A 189 -0.98 -0.28 -10.91
N VAL A 190 0.11 -0.39 -11.69
CA VAL A 190 0.67 -1.66 -12.19
C VAL A 190 2.01 -2.02 -11.56
N GLY A 191 2.48 -1.24 -10.58
CA GLY A 191 3.56 -1.57 -9.65
C GLY A 191 4.78 -0.66 -9.68
N GLY A 192 4.77 0.45 -10.40
CA GLY A 192 5.81 1.49 -10.31
C GLY A 192 7.20 1.10 -10.85
N ARG A 193 7.33 -0.04 -11.54
CA ARG A 193 8.63 -0.63 -11.93
C ARG A 193 9.35 0.15 -13.02
N ASN A 194 8.60 0.75 -13.94
CA ASN A 194 9.17 1.51 -15.05
C ASN A 194 9.12 3.02 -14.80
N GLY A 195 8.23 3.48 -13.93
CA GLY A 195 8.16 4.88 -13.50
C GLY A 195 9.00 5.14 -12.25
N ALA A 196 8.39 5.06 -11.07
CA ALA A 196 8.99 5.46 -9.81
C ALA A 196 10.33 4.77 -9.53
N GLN A 197 10.42 3.45 -9.72
CA GLN A 197 11.67 2.69 -9.46
C GLN A 197 12.85 3.20 -10.30
N VAL A 198 12.62 3.58 -11.56
CA VAL A 198 13.67 4.11 -12.45
C VAL A 198 13.97 5.56 -12.11
N ALA A 199 12.92 6.38 -11.95
CA ALA A 199 13.07 7.81 -11.69
C ALA A 199 13.76 8.11 -10.34
N LEU A 200 13.54 7.28 -9.32
CA LEU A 200 14.18 7.42 -8.01
C LEU A 200 15.71 7.27 -8.05
N ALA A 201 16.27 6.61 -9.08
CA ALA A 201 17.72 6.56 -9.27
C ALA A 201 18.35 7.92 -9.61
N HIS A 202 17.54 8.90 -10.02
CA HIS A 202 18.00 10.24 -10.42
C HIS A 202 17.89 11.29 -9.29
N VAL A 203 17.43 10.92 -8.10
CA VAL A 203 17.24 11.84 -6.97
C VAL A 203 17.71 11.26 -5.66
N ARG A 204 18.42 12.07 -4.88
CA ARG A 204 18.65 11.85 -3.46
C ARG A 204 17.75 12.78 -2.65
N ALA A 205 16.87 12.22 -1.82
CA ALA A 205 16.03 12.99 -0.92
C ALA A 205 16.40 12.70 0.54
N ASP A 206 16.33 13.71 1.42
CA ASP A 206 16.50 13.49 2.86
C ASP A 206 15.22 12.85 3.47
N TYR A 207 14.05 13.17 2.91
CA TYR A 207 12.75 12.58 3.24
C TYR A 207 11.87 12.45 1.99
N CYS A 208 10.99 11.45 1.94
CA CYS A 208 10.02 11.27 0.86
C CYS A 208 8.61 11.17 1.44
N ILE A 209 7.65 11.82 0.79
CA ILE A 209 6.21 11.70 1.08
C ILE A 209 5.56 11.22 -0.22
N ALA A 210 5.16 9.96 -0.27
CA ALA A 210 4.20 9.50 -1.26
C ALA A 210 2.82 10.04 -0.87
N LEU A 211 2.22 10.86 -1.73
CA LEU A 211 0.95 11.54 -1.50
C LEU A 211 -0.26 10.67 -1.87
N ASP A 212 -0.10 9.36 -1.76
CA ASP A 212 -1.01 8.35 -2.31
C ASP A 212 -1.52 7.41 -1.19
N GLY A 213 -1.99 8.00 -0.09
CA GLY A 213 -2.45 7.19 1.03
C GLY A 213 -2.86 7.96 2.27
N GLY A 214 -3.59 7.27 3.15
CA GLY A 214 -4.06 7.84 4.41
C GLY A 214 -5.11 8.92 4.25
N ASN A 215 -5.08 9.92 5.13
CA ASN A 215 -5.96 11.08 5.10
C ASN A 215 -5.35 12.22 5.95
N PRO A 216 -5.93 13.44 5.97
CA PRO A 216 -5.35 14.57 6.71
C PRO A 216 -5.13 14.35 8.21
N THR A 217 -5.73 13.31 8.80
CA THR A 217 -5.60 12.95 10.22
C THR A 217 -4.84 11.64 10.45
N SER A 218 -4.37 10.96 9.40
CA SER A 218 -3.73 9.66 9.47
C SER A 218 -2.60 9.55 8.46
N LEU A 219 -1.36 9.45 8.96
CA LEU A 219 -0.19 9.16 8.14
C LEU A 219 0.00 7.65 8.03
N ILE A 220 0.19 7.15 6.81
CA ILE A 220 0.53 5.75 6.57
C ILE A 220 2.05 5.61 6.71
N THR A 221 2.46 4.74 7.62
CA THR A 221 3.88 4.42 7.85
C THR A 221 4.20 2.96 7.55
N LYS A 222 3.18 2.16 7.19
CA LYS A 222 3.27 0.74 6.87
C LYS A 222 2.16 0.37 5.90
N GLU A 223 2.52 -0.45 4.93
CA GLU A 223 1.60 -1.07 3.97
C GLU A 223 1.91 -2.57 3.90
N LYS A 224 0.92 -3.35 3.46
CA LYS A 224 1.12 -4.77 3.25
C LYS A 224 1.82 -5.01 1.92
N GLY A 225 2.80 -5.89 1.92
CA GLY A 225 3.42 -6.38 0.69
C GLY A 225 2.46 -7.22 -0.15
N VAL A 226 2.85 -7.48 -1.40
CA VAL A 226 2.05 -8.21 -2.39
C VAL A 226 2.80 -9.43 -2.91
N LEU A 227 2.14 -10.59 -2.90
CA LEU A 227 2.62 -11.83 -3.50
C LEU A 227 1.50 -12.40 -4.38
N ARG A 228 1.65 -12.34 -5.71
CA ARG A 228 0.72 -12.95 -6.65
C ARG A 228 1.26 -14.24 -7.19
N LEU A 229 0.47 -15.30 -7.10
CA LEU A 229 0.84 -16.66 -7.48
C LEU A 229 -0.18 -17.24 -8.46
N LYS A 230 0.27 -18.14 -9.32
CA LYS A 230 -0.59 -18.95 -10.18
C LYS A 230 -0.51 -20.40 -9.72
N LEU A 231 -1.64 -20.96 -9.34
CA LEU A 231 -1.77 -22.36 -8.95
C LEU A 231 -2.38 -23.13 -10.12
N ILE A 232 -1.73 -24.22 -10.54
CA ILE A 232 -2.12 -25.02 -11.71
C ILE A 232 -2.24 -26.48 -11.32
N ALA A 233 -3.41 -27.06 -11.54
CA ALA A 233 -3.65 -28.48 -11.38
C ALA A 233 -3.71 -29.18 -12.74
N GLN A 234 -3.02 -30.32 -12.84
CA GLN A 234 -3.05 -31.20 -14.01
C GLN A 234 -3.79 -32.49 -13.66
N GLY A 235 -4.81 -32.80 -14.44
CA GLY A 235 -5.59 -34.01 -14.36
C GLY A 235 -5.42 -34.87 -15.62
N LYS A 236 -6.44 -35.66 -15.93
CA LYS A 236 -6.46 -36.54 -17.10
C LYS A 236 -7.85 -36.50 -17.73
N ALA A 237 -7.91 -36.15 -19.01
CA ALA A 237 -9.17 -36.08 -19.75
C ALA A 237 -9.83 -37.45 -19.87
N ALA A 238 -11.16 -37.45 -19.81
CA ALA A 238 -12.00 -38.61 -20.09
C ALA A 238 -13.39 -38.15 -20.54
N HIS A 239 -14.15 -39.05 -21.16
CA HIS A 239 -15.55 -38.78 -21.48
C HIS A 239 -16.37 -38.68 -20.19
N GLY A 240 -17.28 -37.71 -20.09
CA GLY A 240 -18.07 -37.44 -18.87
C GLY A 240 -18.98 -38.60 -18.45
N ALA A 241 -19.34 -39.49 -19.37
CA ALA A 241 -20.07 -40.74 -19.06
C ALA A 241 -19.19 -41.84 -18.43
N ARG A 242 -17.85 -41.70 -18.46
CA ARG A 242 -16.89 -42.66 -17.90
C ARG A 242 -15.79 -41.92 -17.11
N PRO A 243 -16.16 -41.12 -16.08
CA PRO A 243 -15.23 -40.21 -15.43
C PRO A 243 -14.09 -40.93 -14.69
N TRP A 244 -14.31 -42.20 -14.27
CA TRP A 244 -13.30 -43.03 -13.60
C TRP A 244 -12.07 -43.36 -14.47
N LEU A 245 -12.10 -43.08 -15.78
CA LEU A 245 -10.93 -43.21 -16.66
C LEU A 245 -10.02 -41.97 -16.64
N GLY A 246 -10.50 -40.87 -16.08
CA GLY A 246 -9.83 -39.59 -15.98
C GLY A 246 -9.49 -39.18 -14.54
N VAL A 247 -8.95 -37.98 -14.41
CA VAL A 247 -8.65 -37.31 -13.14
C VAL A 247 -9.10 -35.86 -13.30
N ASN A 248 -10.02 -35.41 -12.45
CA ASN A 248 -10.64 -34.11 -12.61
C ASN A 248 -9.71 -33.00 -12.06
N ALA A 249 -9.12 -32.20 -12.95
CA ALA A 249 -8.21 -31.12 -12.55
C ALA A 249 -8.88 -30.03 -11.71
N ILE A 250 -10.19 -29.80 -11.86
CA ILE A 250 -10.92 -28.81 -11.04
C ILE A 250 -11.02 -29.31 -9.60
N GLU A 251 -11.28 -30.59 -9.39
CA GLU A 251 -11.32 -31.19 -8.03
C GLU A 251 -9.95 -31.16 -7.37
N LEU A 252 -8.87 -31.44 -8.12
CA LEU A 252 -7.50 -31.30 -7.64
C LEU A 252 -7.18 -29.85 -7.24
N LEU A 253 -7.51 -28.88 -8.10
CA LEU A 253 -7.30 -27.47 -7.81
C LEU A 253 -8.10 -27.02 -6.58
N ALA A 254 -9.35 -27.47 -6.43
CA ALA A 254 -10.17 -27.16 -5.27
C ALA A 254 -9.55 -27.68 -3.97
N ALA A 255 -8.96 -28.89 -3.99
CA ALA A 255 -8.26 -29.44 -2.84
C ALA A 255 -6.99 -28.65 -2.49
N ASP A 256 -6.19 -28.27 -3.51
CA ASP A 256 -5.00 -27.44 -3.30
C ASP A 256 -5.36 -26.05 -2.77
N LEU A 257 -6.41 -25.42 -3.30
CA LEU A 257 -6.90 -24.12 -2.81
C LEU A 257 -7.35 -24.19 -1.35
N ALA A 258 -7.98 -25.29 -0.93
CA ALA A 258 -8.36 -25.51 0.46
C ALA A 258 -7.11 -25.65 1.36
N ALA A 259 -6.10 -26.41 0.92
CA ALA A 259 -4.83 -26.56 1.63
C ALA A 259 -4.08 -25.22 1.76
N VAL A 260 -4.00 -24.44 0.68
CA VAL A 260 -3.39 -23.10 0.68
C VAL A 260 -4.17 -22.15 1.60
N ARG A 261 -5.50 -22.16 1.58
CA ARG A 261 -6.33 -21.31 2.46
C ARG A 261 -6.11 -21.60 3.94
N ALA A 262 -5.75 -22.83 4.32
CA ALA A 262 -5.40 -23.18 5.70
C ALA A 262 -4.15 -22.45 6.22
N LEU A 263 -3.32 -21.87 5.35
CA LEU A 263 -2.19 -21.02 5.74
C LEU A 263 -2.63 -19.60 6.17
N PHE A 264 -3.89 -19.21 5.92
CA PHE A 264 -4.40 -17.85 6.12
C PHE A 264 -5.54 -17.83 7.16
N THR A 265 -5.25 -18.35 8.36
CA THR A 265 -6.22 -18.50 9.47
C THR A 265 -6.13 -17.40 10.52
N ALA A 266 -5.13 -16.52 10.42
CA ALA A 266 -4.98 -15.40 11.33
C ALA A 266 -6.17 -14.43 11.23
N HIS A 267 -6.58 -13.89 12.37
CA HIS A 267 -7.62 -12.87 12.46
C HIS A 267 -7.17 -11.78 13.43
N ALA A 268 -7.28 -10.53 13.02
CA ALA A 268 -7.10 -9.36 13.86
C ALA A 268 -8.24 -8.35 13.59
N PRO A 269 -8.72 -7.59 14.59
CA PRO A 269 -9.83 -6.63 14.41
C PRO A 269 -9.57 -5.54 13.36
N ASP A 270 -8.31 -5.14 13.20
CA ASP A 270 -7.83 -4.18 12.19
C ASP A 270 -7.44 -4.84 10.87
N HIS A 271 -7.62 -6.17 10.78
CA HIS A 271 -7.18 -7.01 9.67
C HIS A 271 -5.67 -6.92 9.37
N TRP A 272 -4.81 -6.54 10.33
CA TRP A 272 -3.36 -6.48 10.13
C TRP A 272 -2.68 -7.86 10.25
N HIS A 273 -2.97 -8.72 9.28
CA HIS A 273 -2.38 -10.05 9.10
C HIS A 273 -2.36 -10.39 7.61
N ARG A 274 -1.62 -11.44 7.21
CA ARG A 274 -1.67 -11.90 5.82
C ARG A 274 -3.09 -12.33 5.39
N THR A 275 -3.43 -12.08 4.14
CA THR A 275 -4.74 -12.38 3.56
C THR A 275 -4.59 -13.01 2.18
N LEU A 276 -5.54 -13.86 1.80
CA LEU A 276 -5.59 -14.53 0.51
C LEU A 276 -6.88 -14.18 -0.22
N ASN A 277 -6.76 -13.62 -1.42
CA ASN A 277 -7.82 -13.48 -2.40
C ASN A 277 -7.58 -14.46 -3.57
N ILE A 278 -8.63 -15.18 -3.99
CA ILE A 278 -8.59 -15.97 -5.23
C ILE A 278 -9.19 -15.07 -6.31
N GLY A 279 -8.33 -14.37 -7.05
CA GLY A 279 -8.74 -13.33 -7.98
C GLY A 279 -9.38 -13.88 -9.26
N THR A 280 -8.91 -15.03 -9.75
CA THR A 280 -9.50 -15.73 -10.90
C THR A 280 -9.42 -17.24 -10.71
N ILE A 281 -10.33 -17.96 -11.35
CA ILE A 281 -10.32 -19.42 -11.44
C ILE A 281 -10.86 -19.86 -12.80
N SER A 282 -10.24 -20.86 -13.42
CA SER A 282 -10.69 -21.42 -14.69
C SER A 282 -10.33 -22.90 -14.81
N GLY A 283 -11.13 -23.67 -15.56
CA GLY A 283 -10.88 -25.07 -15.81
C GLY A 283 -11.99 -25.72 -16.63
N GLY A 284 -11.62 -26.73 -17.41
CA GLY A 284 -12.54 -27.40 -18.33
C GLY A 284 -12.86 -26.62 -19.59
N THR A 285 -13.49 -27.30 -20.55
CA THR A 285 -13.80 -26.78 -21.89
C THR A 285 -15.25 -27.06 -22.28
N VAL A 286 -15.72 -28.29 -22.06
CA VAL A 286 -17.09 -28.74 -22.35
C VAL A 286 -17.62 -29.59 -21.20
N VAL A 287 -18.94 -29.56 -20.98
CA VAL A 287 -19.59 -30.21 -19.83
C VAL A 287 -19.48 -31.74 -19.81
N ASN A 288 -19.36 -32.37 -20.98
CA ASN A 288 -19.30 -33.83 -21.13
C ASN A 288 -17.86 -34.37 -21.19
N MET A 289 -16.88 -33.64 -20.65
CA MET A 289 -15.48 -34.04 -20.59
C MET A 289 -14.91 -33.79 -19.19
N VAL A 290 -14.20 -34.77 -18.63
CA VAL A 290 -13.40 -34.59 -17.41
C VAL A 290 -12.26 -33.62 -17.73
N PRO A 291 -12.12 -32.50 -17.01
CA PRO A 291 -11.12 -31.48 -17.33
C PRO A 291 -9.71 -31.95 -16.97
N ALA A 292 -8.79 -31.88 -17.94
CA ALA A 292 -7.38 -32.23 -17.73
C ALA A 292 -6.55 -31.10 -17.13
N ARG A 293 -7.08 -29.87 -17.05
CA ARG A 293 -6.36 -28.70 -16.54
C ARG A 293 -7.31 -27.73 -15.86
N ALA A 294 -6.86 -27.16 -14.74
CA ALA A 294 -7.49 -26.04 -14.05
C ALA A 294 -6.42 -25.12 -13.46
N GLU A 295 -6.70 -23.83 -13.35
CA GLU A 295 -5.80 -22.85 -12.76
C GLU A 295 -6.53 -21.77 -11.95
N ALA A 296 -5.83 -21.17 -11.00
CA ALA A 296 -6.28 -20.01 -10.24
C ALA A 296 -5.16 -18.98 -10.06
N LEU A 297 -5.50 -17.69 -10.11
CA LEU A 297 -4.60 -16.60 -9.71
C LEU A 297 -4.92 -16.17 -8.28
N LEU A 298 -3.89 -16.17 -7.44
CA LEU A 298 -3.95 -15.82 -6.03
C LEU A 298 -3.33 -14.43 -5.84
N ASP A 299 -4.03 -13.54 -5.13
CA ASP A 299 -3.49 -12.26 -4.63
C ASP A 299 -3.32 -12.39 -3.11
N ILE A 300 -2.08 -12.52 -2.67
CA ILE A 300 -1.72 -12.61 -1.26
C ILE A 300 -1.19 -11.25 -0.81
N ARG A 301 -1.75 -10.73 0.27
CA ARG A 301 -1.19 -9.57 0.99
C ARG A 301 -0.53 -10.07 2.26
N TYR A 302 0.67 -9.57 2.57
CA TYR A 302 1.45 -10.03 3.72
C TYR A 302 1.98 -8.85 4.54
N THR A 303 2.27 -9.08 5.82
CA THR A 303 2.73 -8.05 6.75
C THR A 303 4.25 -8.12 6.96
N GLU A 304 4.83 -7.20 7.72
CA GLU A 304 6.25 -7.25 8.06
C GLU A 304 6.65 -8.46 8.93
N ALA A 305 5.66 -9.16 9.51
CA ALA A 305 5.88 -10.39 10.27
C ALA A 305 5.95 -11.64 9.38
N ASP A 306 5.59 -11.52 8.11
CA ASP A 306 5.61 -12.61 7.14
C ASP A 306 6.86 -12.49 6.27
N ASP A 307 7.72 -13.51 6.26
CA ASP A 307 8.75 -13.64 5.24
C ASP A 307 8.10 -14.11 3.92
N PRO A 308 8.10 -13.28 2.86
CA PRO A 308 7.47 -13.64 1.59
C PRO A 308 8.11 -14.86 0.91
N ASP A 309 9.40 -15.13 1.12
CA ASP A 309 10.06 -16.31 0.56
C ASP A 309 9.61 -17.58 1.29
N ALA A 310 9.60 -17.55 2.62
CA ALA A 310 9.03 -18.64 3.42
C ALA A 310 7.54 -18.85 3.14
N LEU A 311 6.76 -17.79 2.89
CA LEU A 311 5.35 -17.88 2.53
C LEU A 311 5.14 -18.53 1.16
N LEU A 312 5.95 -18.17 0.16
CA LEU A 312 5.95 -18.82 -1.15
C LEU A 312 6.24 -20.32 -1.03
N GLU A 313 7.26 -20.70 -0.27
CA GLU A 313 7.61 -22.10 -0.06
C GLU A 313 6.53 -22.85 0.74
N ALA A 314 5.87 -22.20 1.70
CA ALA A 314 4.73 -22.78 2.41
C ALA A 314 3.55 -23.06 1.46
N VAL A 315 3.25 -22.15 0.53
CA VAL A 315 2.21 -22.36 -0.49
C VAL A 315 2.59 -23.52 -1.41
N ARG A 316 3.86 -23.58 -1.86
CA ARG A 316 4.40 -24.69 -2.66
C ARG A 316 4.32 -26.04 -1.93
N GLY A 317 4.57 -26.05 -0.62
CA GLY A 317 4.48 -27.27 0.20
C GLY A 317 3.04 -27.71 0.49
N ALA A 318 2.08 -26.79 0.51
CA ALA A 318 0.67 -27.08 0.78
C ALA A 318 -0.08 -27.62 -0.46
N ALA A 319 0.27 -27.13 -1.64
CA ALA A 319 -0.35 -27.54 -2.91
C ALA A 319 0.37 -28.76 -3.52
N LYS A 320 -0.39 -29.66 -4.14
CA LYS A 320 0.16 -30.74 -4.97
C LYS A 320 0.42 -30.31 -6.41
N GLY A 321 -0.36 -29.34 -6.90
CA GLY A 321 -0.21 -28.72 -8.20
C GLY A 321 1.02 -27.81 -8.31
N GLN A 322 1.26 -27.31 -9.51
CA GLN A 322 2.36 -26.38 -9.78
C GLN A 322 2.00 -24.99 -9.25
N VAL A 323 2.95 -24.34 -8.57
CA VAL A 323 2.84 -22.95 -8.10
C VAL A 323 3.88 -22.09 -8.80
N GLU A 324 3.40 -21.14 -9.59
CA GLU A 324 4.24 -20.18 -10.31
C GLU A 324 4.18 -18.79 -9.62
N LEU A 325 5.33 -18.15 -9.46
CA LEU A 325 5.40 -16.77 -8.99
C LEU A 325 5.05 -15.83 -10.13
N VAL A 326 3.99 -15.02 -9.96
CA VAL A 326 3.56 -14.04 -10.95
C VAL A 326 4.12 -12.66 -10.62
N ARG A 327 4.02 -12.24 -9.36
CA ARG A 327 4.50 -10.93 -8.91
C ARG A 327 4.87 -10.98 -7.42
N ARG A 328 5.91 -10.26 -7.05
CA ARG A 328 6.27 -9.96 -5.66
C ARG A 328 6.66 -8.51 -5.59
N ASP A 329 6.01 -7.79 -4.69
CA ASP A 329 6.38 -6.44 -4.29
C ASP A 329 6.51 -6.41 -2.77
N SER A 330 7.50 -5.67 -2.30
CA SER A 330 7.89 -5.53 -0.89
C SER A 330 7.42 -4.20 -0.34
#